data_AF-A0A959RF02-F1
#
_entry.id   AF-A0A959RF02-F1
#
_cell.length_a   1.000
_cell.length_b   1.000
_cell.length_c   1.000
_cell.angle_alpha   90.00
_cell.angle_beta   90.00
_cell.angle_gamma   90.00
#
_symmetry.space_group_name_H-M   'P 1'
#
loop_
_entity.id
_entity.type
_entity.pdbx_description
1 polymer ?
#
loop_
_entity_poly.entity_id
_entity_poly.type
_entity_poly.pdbx_seq_one_letter_code
_entity_poly.pdbx_strand_id
1 'polypeptide(L)'
;MHEIRKRLLNVFSENEILTEEKFCRFFEKKKVVIFVPEEFADKLLVEMSKTGAGIIGDYEMCSFRILGTGTYKPGKDSNPFKGKINRLSYEEELRFEIECDAGKLNSVLDAMLEHHPYEETAYEIYNFFRREKESTGIIVTLRKKILHKDLLKRLNKKIDTSGKEDEISYKKIAFTENDADENLIMSAQILECDCIITGSKNSFKLFKIL
;
A
#
# COMPACT_ATOMS: atom_id res chain seq x y z
N MET A 1 -14.45 18.11 -4.10
CA MET A 1 -14.46 18.46 -2.66
C MET A 1 -15.68 19.27 -2.21
N HIS A 2 -16.09 20.36 -2.88
CA HIS A 2 -17.23 21.16 -2.42
C HIS A 2 -18.58 20.42 -2.48
N GLU A 3 -18.81 19.63 -3.53
CA GLU A 3 -20.06 18.87 -3.70
C GLU A 3 -20.19 17.71 -2.70
N ILE A 4 -19.13 16.92 -2.54
CA ILE A 4 -19.10 15.82 -1.57
C ILE A 4 -19.29 16.30 -0.12
N ARG A 5 -18.75 17.46 0.26
CA ARG A 5 -18.99 18.06 1.59
C ARG A 5 -20.47 18.44 1.78
N LYS A 6 -21.12 19.02 0.77
CA LYS A 6 -22.57 19.29 0.85
C LYS A 6 -23.38 18.02 1.11
N ARG A 7 -23.01 16.90 0.47
CA ARG A 7 -23.67 15.62 0.68
C ARG A 7 -23.38 15.03 2.06
N LEU A 8 -22.16 15.16 2.55
CA LEU A 8 -21.82 14.80 3.94
C LEU A 8 -22.74 15.53 4.93
N LEU A 9 -22.97 16.83 4.71
CA LEU A 9 -23.83 17.65 5.56
C LEU A 9 -25.32 17.31 5.48
N ASN A 10 -25.75 16.56 4.47
CA ASN A 10 -27.10 15.99 4.42
C ASN A 10 -27.22 14.73 5.31
N VAL A 11 -26.10 14.13 5.72
CA VAL A 11 -26.06 12.93 6.58
C VAL A 11 -25.67 13.29 8.01
N PHE A 12 -24.76 14.24 8.21
CA PHE A 12 -24.29 14.66 9.53
C PHE A 12 -24.37 16.19 9.66
N SER A 13 -24.93 16.67 10.77
CA SER A 13 -24.89 18.11 11.07
C SER A 13 -23.47 18.54 11.45
N GLU A 14 -23.13 19.82 11.22
CA GLU A 14 -21.79 20.34 11.56
C GLU A 14 -21.44 20.15 13.04
N ASN A 15 -22.42 20.21 13.94
CA ASN A 15 -22.23 20.03 15.37
C ASN A 15 -21.85 18.59 15.76
N GLU A 16 -22.16 17.60 14.92
CA GLU A 16 -21.79 16.19 15.15
C GLU A 16 -20.34 15.90 14.73
N ILE A 17 -19.77 16.73 13.86
CA ILE A 17 -18.45 16.55 13.29
C ILE A 17 -17.38 17.07 14.26
N LEU A 18 -16.42 16.20 14.58
CA LEU A 18 -15.22 16.53 15.35
C LEU A 18 -14.08 16.96 14.43
N THR A 19 -13.78 16.18 13.39
CA THR A 19 -12.75 16.49 12.37
C THR A 19 -13.21 16.10 10.97
N GLU A 20 -12.69 16.81 9.97
CA GLU A 20 -12.79 16.48 8.54
C GLU A 20 -11.37 16.35 7.96
N GLU A 21 -11.07 15.24 7.30
CA GLU A 21 -9.77 14.97 6.67
C GLU A 21 -9.97 14.50 5.22
N LYS A 22 -8.93 14.59 4.39
CA LYS A 22 -8.98 14.06 3.03
C LYS A 22 -8.96 12.53 3.06
N PHE A 23 -9.94 11.89 2.43
CA PHE A 23 -9.86 10.47 2.13
C PHE A 23 -9.09 10.28 0.82
N CYS A 24 -7.93 9.65 0.90
CA CYS A 24 -7.08 9.33 -0.25
C CYS A 24 -6.97 7.82 -0.40
N ARG A 25 -6.79 7.37 -1.64
CA ARG A 25 -6.51 5.96 -1.87
C ARG A 25 -5.07 5.65 -1.53
N PHE A 26 -4.84 4.40 -1.19
CA PHE A 26 -3.54 3.79 -1.04
C PHE A 26 -3.46 2.61 -2.01
N PHE A 27 -2.28 2.41 -2.57
CA PHE A 27 -1.98 1.24 -3.40
C PHE A 27 -0.85 0.45 -2.78
N GLU A 28 -0.99 -0.86 -2.79
CA GLU A 28 0.10 -1.75 -2.41
C GLU A 28 1.20 -1.71 -3.47
N LYS A 29 2.44 -1.56 -3.01
CA LYS A 29 3.66 -1.62 -3.79
C LYS A 29 4.62 -2.58 -3.12
N LYS A 30 5.58 -3.06 -3.91
CA LYS A 30 6.67 -3.91 -3.41
C LYS A 30 7.97 -3.13 -3.54
N LYS A 31 8.82 -3.23 -2.53
CA LYS A 31 10.21 -2.81 -2.59
C LYS A 31 11.07 -4.06 -2.55
N VAL A 32 11.91 -4.21 -3.56
CA VAL A 32 12.92 -5.25 -3.65
C VAL A 32 14.24 -4.63 -3.23
N VAL A 33 14.87 -5.24 -2.24
CA VAL A 33 16.19 -4.87 -1.73
C VAL A 33 17.15 -6.01 -2.05
N ILE A 34 18.28 -5.69 -2.66
CA ILE A 34 19.27 -6.66 -3.15
C ILE A 34 20.66 -6.19 -2.70
N PHE A 35 21.57 -7.13 -2.48
CA PHE A 35 22.95 -6.85 -2.12
C PHE A 35 23.86 -7.33 -3.25
N VAL A 36 24.54 -6.40 -3.91
CA VAL A 36 25.27 -6.68 -5.15
C VAL A 36 26.60 -5.91 -5.19
N PRO A 37 27.69 -6.45 -5.76
CA PRO A 37 28.89 -5.66 -6.05
C PRO A 37 28.57 -4.47 -6.96
N GLU A 38 29.25 -3.34 -6.71
CA GLU A 38 29.00 -2.07 -7.41
C GLU A 38 29.06 -2.21 -8.93
N GLU A 39 30.00 -3.00 -9.45
CA GLU A 39 30.23 -3.23 -10.89
C GLU A 39 29.05 -3.91 -11.61
N PHE A 40 28.11 -4.54 -10.90
CA PHE A 40 26.92 -5.19 -11.48
C PHE A 40 25.63 -4.39 -11.28
N ALA A 41 25.62 -3.34 -10.46
CA ALA A 41 24.41 -2.66 -10.05
C ALA A 41 23.68 -1.95 -11.21
N ASP A 42 24.41 -1.34 -12.14
CA ASP A 42 23.80 -0.68 -13.31
C ASP A 42 23.19 -1.68 -14.29
N LYS A 43 23.84 -2.83 -14.48
CA LYS A 43 23.28 -3.91 -15.29
C LYS A 43 21.98 -4.41 -14.69
N LEU A 44 21.95 -4.68 -13.38
CA LEU A 44 20.74 -5.10 -12.68
C LEU A 44 19.62 -4.05 -12.77
N LEU A 45 19.94 -2.77 -12.59
CA LEU A 45 18.95 -1.70 -12.74
C LEU A 45 18.28 -1.76 -14.12
N VAL A 46 19.07 -1.90 -15.18
CA VAL A 46 18.54 -1.97 -16.55
C VAL A 46 17.64 -3.20 -16.73
N GLU A 47 18.08 -4.38 -16.33
CA GLU A 47 17.31 -5.62 -16.53
C GLU A 47 16.04 -5.67 -15.69
N MET A 48 16.09 -5.23 -14.44
CA MET A 48 14.90 -5.13 -13.59
C MET A 48 13.91 -4.06 -14.10
N SER A 49 14.42 -2.96 -14.67
CA SER A 49 13.55 -1.89 -15.17
C SER A 49 12.76 -2.32 -16.42
N LYS A 50 13.33 -3.21 -17.25
CA LYS A 50 12.61 -3.80 -18.41
C LYS A 50 11.37 -4.58 -18.01
N THR A 51 11.32 -5.10 -16.78
CA THR A 51 10.18 -5.86 -16.26
C THR A 51 9.20 -5.02 -15.42
N GLY A 52 9.43 -3.70 -15.34
CA GLY A 52 8.54 -2.74 -14.69
C GLY A 52 8.97 -2.31 -13.29
N ALA A 53 10.21 -2.59 -12.89
CA ALA A 53 10.78 -2.02 -11.67
C ALA A 53 11.19 -0.55 -11.89
N GLY A 54 11.15 0.25 -10.83
CA GLY A 54 11.66 1.63 -10.84
C GLY A 54 10.77 2.64 -11.56
N ILE A 55 9.51 2.30 -11.83
CA ILE A 55 8.53 3.24 -12.41
C ILE A 55 7.78 3.96 -11.28
N ILE A 56 7.94 5.29 -11.20
CA ILE A 56 7.29 6.16 -10.22
C ILE A 56 6.69 7.37 -10.93
N GLY A 57 5.39 7.33 -11.21
CA GLY A 57 4.77 8.36 -12.05
C GLY A 57 5.38 8.36 -13.44
N ASP A 58 5.89 9.51 -13.89
CA ASP A 58 6.53 9.66 -15.20
C ASP A 58 8.05 9.38 -15.17
N TYR A 59 8.59 8.92 -14.04
CA TYR A 59 10.00 8.59 -13.88
C TYR A 59 10.22 7.09 -14.01
N GLU A 60 11.30 6.71 -14.70
CA GLU A 60 11.74 5.32 -14.88
C GLU A 60 13.10 5.10 -14.22
N MET A 61 13.48 3.83 -14.02
CA MET A 61 14.77 3.43 -13.43
C MET A 61 15.05 4.05 -12.04
N CYS A 62 14.01 4.38 -11.29
CA CYS A 62 14.14 4.90 -9.92
C CYS A 62 14.68 3.83 -8.98
N SER A 63 15.89 4.03 -8.47
CA SER A 63 16.49 3.15 -7.46
C SER A 63 17.23 3.98 -6.41
N PHE A 64 17.50 3.36 -5.26
CA PHE A 64 18.33 3.93 -4.21
C PHE A 64 19.42 2.94 -3.82
N ARG A 65 20.62 3.44 -3.53
CA ARG A 65 21.81 2.61 -3.32
C ARG A 65 22.60 3.13 -2.13
N ILE A 66 23.03 2.22 -1.25
CA ILE A 66 23.95 2.52 -0.14
C ILE A 66 25.13 1.54 -0.21
N LEU A 67 26.35 2.05 -0.11
CA LEU A 67 27.55 1.24 0.04
C LEU A 67 27.62 0.63 1.44
N GLY A 68 27.90 -0.67 1.53
CA GLY A 68 28.03 -1.41 2.77
C GLY A 68 29.03 -2.54 2.64
N THR A 69 29.15 -3.32 3.73
CA THR A 69 30.02 -4.50 3.77
C THR A 69 29.18 -5.74 4.04
N GLY A 70 29.12 -6.65 3.06
CA GLY A 70 28.57 -7.98 3.21
C GLY A 70 29.57 -8.90 3.91
N THR A 71 29.08 -9.82 4.74
CA THR A 71 29.92 -10.83 5.39
C THR A 71 29.34 -12.22 5.18
N TYR A 72 30.17 -13.17 4.78
CA TYR A 72 29.76 -14.55 4.58
C TYR A 72 30.91 -15.51 4.83
N LYS A 73 30.56 -16.76 5.14
CA LYS A 73 31.51 -17.85 5.30
C LYS A 73 31.04 -19.01 4.42
N PRO A 74 31.65 -19.23 3.24
CA PRO A 74 31.23 -20.30 2.34
C PRO A 74 31.34 -21.67 3.03
N GLY A 75 30.30 -22.49 2.90
CA GLY A 75 30.28 -23.87 3.38
C GLY A 75 31.16 -24.78 2.52
N LYS A 76 31.31 -26.04 2.91
CA LYS A 76 32.15 -27.02 2.19
C LYS A 76 31.69 -27.26 0.75
N ASP A 77 30.39 -27.21 0.53
CA ASP A 77 29.73 -27.50 -0.75
C ASP A 77 29.34 -26.22 -1.52
N SER A 78 29.77 -25.05 -1.05
CA SER A 78 29.49 -23.78 -1.70
C SER A 78 30.40 -23.54 -2.90
N ASN A 79 29.88 -22.90 -3.94
CA ASN A 79 30.65 -22.38 -5.07
C ASN A 79 30.63 -20.84 -5.06
N PRO A 80 31.34 -20.19 -4.13
CA PRO A 80 31.16 -18.77 -3.89
C PRO A 80 31.80 -17.94 -5.01
N PHE A 81 31.14 -16.85 -5.43
CA PHE A 81 31.65 -15.92 -6.43
C PHE A 81 32.99 -15.29 -6.02
N LYS A 82 33.17 -15.02 -4.72
CA LYS A 82 34.42 -14.54 -4.08
C LYS A 82 34.65 -15.28 -2.75
N GLY A 83 35.84 -15.11 -2.16
CA GLY A 83 36.18 -15.69 -0.85
C GLY A 83 36.72 -17.13 -0.89
N LYS A 84 36.99 -17.69 0.29
CA LYS A 84 37.55 -19.06 0.44
C LYS A 84 36.65 -19.93 1.31
N ILE A 85 36.52 -21.21 0.94
CA ILE A 85 35.76 -22.23 1.68
C ILE A 85 36.16 -22.24 3.17
N ASN A 86 35.16 -22.25 4.05
CA ASN A 86 35.28 -22.23 5.51
C ASN A 86 36.04 -21.02 6.10
N ARG A 87 36.25 -19.95 5.34
CA ARG A 87 36.87 -18.70 5.81
C ARG A 87 35.86 -17.56 5.76
N LEU A 88 35.79 -16.78 6.84
CA LEU A 88 34.98 -15.57 6.88
C LEU A 88 35.55 -14.57 5.85
N SER A 89 34.66 -14.07 5.01
CA SER A 89 34.95 -13.13 3.92
C SER A 89 34.12 -11.86 4.14
N TYR A 90 34.67 -10.74 3.68
CA TYR A 90 34.08 -9.42 3.76
C TYR A 90 34.15 -8.83 2.36
N GLU A 91 33.04 -8.36 1.82
CA GLU A 91 32.98 -7.79 0.48
C GLU A 91 32.23 -6.46 0.52
N GLU A 92 32.72 -5.51 -0.26
CA GLU A 92 32.02 -4.24 -0.47
C GLU A 92 30.87 -4.45 -1.45
N GLU A 93 29.67 -4.06 -1.04
CA GLU A 93 28.43 -4.29 -1.79
C GLU A 93 27.53 -3.06 -1.70
N LEU A 94 26.69 -2.88 -2.70
CA LEU A 94 25.57 -1.95 -2.65
C LEU A 94 24.34 -2.66 -2.11
N ARG A 95 23.75 -2.11 -1.05
CA ARG A 95 22.32 -2.30 -0.76
C ARG A 95 21.55 -1.51 -1.82
N PHE A 96 21.05 -2.21 -2.82
CA PHE A 96 20.29 -1.69 -3.95
C PHE A 96 18.80 -1.87 -3.68
N GLU A 97 18.03 -0.78 -3.74
CA GLU A 97 16.59 -0.79 -3.50
C GLU A 97 15.84 -0.26 -4.72
N ILE A 98 14.81 -0.99 -5.15
CA ILE A 98 13.94 -0.60 -6.25
C ILE A 98 12.51 -1.05 -5.96
N GLU A 99 11.53 -0.30 -6.43
CA GLU A 99 10.12 -0.63 -6.23
C GLU A 99 9.43 -1.10 -7.51
N CYS A 100 8.34 -1.84 -7.35
CA CYS A 100 7.49 -2.25 -8.46
C CYS A 100 6.03 -2.41 -8.00
N ASP A 101 5.14 -2.53 -8.97
CA ASP A 101 3.77 -2.98 -8.73
C ASP A 101 3.73 -4.43 -8.22
N ALA A 102 2.76 -4.75 -7.37
CA ALA A 102 2.60 -6.10 -6.83
C ALA A 102 2.45 -7.16 -7.94
N GLY A 103 1.74 -6.84 -9.02
CA GLY A 103 1.58 -7.72 -10.18
C GLY A 103 2.84 -7.90 -11.04
N LYS A 104 3.90 -7.12 -10.81
CA LYS A 104 5.19 -7.21 -11.52
C LYS A 104 6.27 -7.91 -10.71
N LEU A 105 6.00 -8.22 -9.45
CA LEU A 105 7.02 -8.73 -8.52
C LEU A 105 7.76 -9.96 -9.06
N ASN A 106 7.05 -11.00 -9.50
CA ASN A 106 7.70 -12.22 -9.99
C ASN A 106 8.61 -11.95 -11.20
N SER A 107 8.13 -11.20 -12.20
CA SER A 107 8.96 -10.84 -13.36
C SER A 107 10.18 -9.99 -13.00
N VAL A 108 10.07 -9.15 -11.96
CA VAL A 108 11.19 -8.35 -11.46
C VAL A 108 12.20 -9.23 -10.73
N LEU A 109 11.75 -10.20 -9.93
CA LEU A 109 12.62 -11.16 -9.24
C LEU A 109 13.31 -12.11 -10.21
N ASP A 110 12.60 -12.61 -11.23
CA ASP A 110 13.18 -13.49 -12.25
C ASP A 110 14.31 -12.77 -12.99
N ALA A 111 14.07 -11.52 -13.43
CA ALA A 111 15.10 -10.72 -14.09
C ALA A 111 16.29 -10.42 -13.17
N MET A 112 16.03 -10.15 -11.88
CA MET A 112 17.07 -9.94 -10.88
C MET A 112 17.93 -11.19 -10.70
N LEU A 113 17.32 -12.35 -10.44
CA LEU A 113 18.03 -13.61 -10.19
C LEU A 113 18.81 -14.09 -11.41
N GLU A 114 18.28 -13.93 -12.62
CA GLU A 114 18.96 -14.31 -13.87
C GLU A 114 20.23 -13.49 -14.11
N HIS A 115 20.24 -12.22 -13.69
CA HIS A 115 21.32 -11.28 -14.00
C HIS A 115 22.22 -10.97 -12.81
N HIS A 116 21.91 -11.50 -11.63
CA HIS A 116 22.72 -11.36 -10.43
C HIS A 116 24.01 -12.20 -10.55
N PRO A 117 25.18 -11.69 -10.11
CA PRO A 117 26.44 -12.43 -10.23
C PRO A 117 26.53 -13.65 -9.30
N TYR A 118 25.71 -13.71 -8.25
CA TYR A 118 25.77 -14.76 -7.23
C TYR A 118 24.75 -15.86 -7.50
N GLU A 119 25.19 -17.11 -7.34
CA GLU A 119 24.34 -18.30 -7.42
C GLU A 119 23.21 -18.25 -6.38
N GLU A 120 23.58 -17.98 -5.13
CA GLU A 120 22.64 -17.80 -4.01
C GLU A 120 22.52 -16.31 -3.70
N THR A 121 21.50 -15.66 -4.26
CA THR A 121 21.31 -14.21 -4.15
C THR A 121 20.53 -13.86 -2.88
N ALA A 122 21.11 -12.99 -2.04
CA ALA A 122 20.42 -12.40 -0.90
C ALA A 122 19.54 -11.23 -1.35
N TYR A 123 18.24 -11.30 -1.06
CA TYR A 123 17.29 -10.21 -1.31
C TYR A 123 16.16 -10.20 -0.27
N GLU A 124 15.51 -9.04 -0.12
CA GLU A 124 14.38 -8.82 0.78
C GLU A 124 13.22 -8.19 -0.01
N ILE A 125 12.00 -8.53 0.36
CA ILE A 125 10.78 -7.93 -0.21
C ILE A 125 10.00 -7.26 0.91
N TYR A 126 9.77 -5.96 0.76
CA TYR A 126 8.94 -5.19 1.67
C TYR A 126 7.65 -4.78 0.97
N ASN A 127 6.53 -5.04 1.64
CA ASN A 127 5.24 -4.48 1.24
C ASN A 127 5.13 -3.08 1.82
N PHE A 128 4.71 -2.13 1.00
CA PHE A 128 4.39 -0.79 1.49
C PHE A 128 3.20 -0.24 0.72
N PHE A 129 2.57 0.78 1.30
CA PHE A 129 1.46 1.47 0.67
C PHE A 129 1.89 2.85 0.19
N ARG A 130 1.52 3.20 -1.03
CA ARG A 130 1.64 4.55 -1.55
C ARG A 130 0.29 5.23 -1.58
N ARG A 131 0.22 6.40 -0.95
CA ARG A 131 -0.93 7.29 -0.99
C ARG A 131 -1.05 7.98 -2.36
N GLU A 132 -2.25 8.04 -2.92
CA GLU A 132 -2.58 8.94 -4.03
C GLU A 132 -2.46 10.40 -3.62
N LYS A 133 -1.98 11.23 -4.55
CA LYS A 133 -1.88 12.68 -4.34
C LYS A 133 -3.26 13.32 -4.19
N GLU A 134 -4.21 12.91 -5.03
CA GLU A 134 -5.56 13.44 -5.02
C GLU A 134 -6.46 12.69 -4.03
N SER A 135 -7.39 13.44 -3.41
CA SER A 135 -8.39 12.84 -2.53
C SER A 135 -9.59 12.35 -3.31
N THR A 136 -10.05 11.16 -3.00
CA THR A 136 -11.28 10.57 -3.54
C THR A 136 -12.49 10.77 -2.62
N GLY A 137 -12.28 11.36 -1.44
CA GLY A 137 -13.35 11.59 -0.49
C GLY A 137 -12.99 12.45 0.72
N ILE A 138 -13.82 12.35 1.75
CA ILE A 138 -13.65 12.98 3.06
C ILE A 138 -13.72 11.88 4.12
N ILE A 139 -12.82 11.92 5.10
CA ILE A 139 -12.98 11.17 6.35
C ILE A 139 -13.61 12.13 7.35
N VAL A 140 -14.68 11.69 8.00
CA VAL A 140 -15.32 12.43 9.09
C VAL A 140 -15.13 11.66 10.39
N THR A 141 -14.64 12.33 11.43
CA THR A 141 -14.68 11.79 12.80
C THR A 141 -15.83 12.45 13.54
N LEU A 142 -16.74 11.66 14.09
CA LEU A 142 -17.88 12.15 14.86
C LEU A 142 -17.51 12.39 16.33
N ARG A 143 -18.15 13.39 16.96
CA ARG A 143 -18.01 13.66 18.40
C ARG A 143 -18.54 12.52 19.26
N LYS A 144 -19.64 11.90 18.82
CA LYS A 144 -20.26 10.72 19.44
C LYS A 144 -20.44 9.64 18.39
N LYS A 145 -20.30 8.38 18.79
CA LYS A 145 -20.54 7.26 17.88
C LYS A 145 -21.99 7.25 17.42
N ILE A 146 -22.23 6.91 16.16
CA ILE A 146 -23.57 6.69 15.59
C ILE A 146 -23.83 5.18 15.48
N LEU A 147 -25.01 4.72 15.90
CA LEU A 147 -25.41 3.32 15.75
C LEU A 147 -25.68 2.99 14.28
N HIS A 148 -25.41 1.75 13.88
CA HIS A 148 -25.61 1.28 12.50
C HIS A 148 -27.03 1.54 11.98
N LYS A 149 -28.04 1.20 12.78
CA LYS A 149 -29.45 1.45 12.45
C LYS A 149 -29.77 2.93 12.22
N ASP A 150 -29.17 3.82 12.99
CA ASP A 150 -29.42 5.26 12.89
C ASP A 150 -28.70 5.86 11.68
N LEU A 151 -27.51 5.34 11.37
CA LEU A 151 -26.81 5.71 10.13
C LEU A 151 -27.61 5.27 8.89
N LEU A 152 -28.14 4.04 8.87
CA LEU A 152 -28.97 3.55 7.74
C LEU A 152 -30.23 4.40 7.52
N LYS A 153 -30.88 4.85 8.61
CA LYS A 153 -32.02 5.80 8.56
C LYS A 153 -31.62 7.08 7.84
N ARG A 154 -30.48 7.67 8.21
CA ARG A 154 -29.98 8.92 7.58
C ARG A 154 -29.62 8.75 6.11
N LEU A 155 -29.20 7.55 5.72
CA LEU A 155 -28.87 7.23 4.33
C LEU A 155 -30.10 6.90 3.45
N ASN A 156 -31.33 7.12 3.94
CA ASN A 156 -32.59 6.86 3.23
C ASN A 156 -32.71 5.44 2.66
N LYS A 157 -32.08 4.45 3.30
CA LYS A 157 -32.23 3.05 2.91
C LYS A 157 -33.50 2.47 3.51
N LYS A 158 -34.25 1.67 2.74
CA LYS A 158 -35.30 0.82 3.30
C LYS A 158 -34.66 -0.11 4.32
N ILE A 159 -35.16 -0.05 5.55
CA ILE A 159 -34.61 -0.72 6.71
C ILE A 159 -35.28 -2.07 6.83
N ASP A 160 -34.54 -3.15 6.67
CA ASP A 160 -34.90 -4.45 7.23
C ASP A 160 -33.96 -4.72 8.41
N THR A 161 -34.21 -4.08 9.55
CA THR A 161 -33.46 -4.29 10.79
C THR A 161 -34.12 -5.40 11.57
N SER A 162 -33.78 -6.64 11.21
CA SER A 162 -33.92 -7.79 12.11
C SER A 162 -32.61 -8.58 12.09
N GLY A 163 -31.68 -8.29 13.02
CA GLY A 163 -30.39 -8.98 13.07
C GLY A 163 -29.41 -8.44 14.11
N LYS A 164 -28.31 -9.19 14.32
CA LYS A 164 -27.20 -8.93 15.28
C LYS A 164 -26.40 -7.63 15.04
N GLU A 165 -26.86 -6.75 14.15
CA GLU A 165 -26.12 -5.55 13.73
C GLU A 165 -26.47 -4.29 14.54
N ASP A 166 -27.44 -4.38 15.46
CA ASP A 166 -27.96 -3.24 16.24
C ASP A 166 -26.96 -2.64 17.24
N GLU A 167 -25.93 -3.39 17.64
CA GLU A 167 -24.89 -2.93 18.58
C GLU A 167 -23.69 -2.27 17.90
N ILE A 168 -23.58 -2.39 16.57
CA ILE A 168 -22.46 -1.83 15.82
C ILE A 168 -22.58 -0.30 15.80
N SER A 169 -21.47 0.39 16.08
CA SER A 169 -21.40 1.84 16.09
C SER A 169 -20.14 2.37 15.42
N TYR A 170 -20.27 3.53 14.77
CA TYR A 170 -19.23 4.15 13.96
C TYR A 170 -18.85 5.52 14.51
N LYS A 171 -17.56 5.86 14.45
CA LYS A 171 -17.00 7.16 14.83
C LYS A 171 -16.23 7.79 13.68
N LYS A 172 -15.33 7.05 13.03
CA LYS A 172 -14.48 7.50 11.93
C LYS A 172 -14.99 6.89 10.64
N ILE A 173 -15.49 7.72 9.74
CA ILE A 173 -16.26 7.28 8.56
C ILE A 173 -15.61 7.87 7.31
N ALA A 174 -15.21 7.01 6.37
CA ALA A 174 -14.82 7.46 5.04
C ALA A 174 -16.07 7.71 4.19
N PHE A 175 -16.11 8.81 3.47
CA PHE A 175 -17.21 9.21 2.60
C PHE A 175 -16.64 9.51 1.21
N THR A 176 -17.13 8.82 0.18
CA THR A 176 -16.66 8.97 -1.21
C THR A 176 -17.81 8.85 -2.21
N GLU A 177 -17.64 9.46 -3.38
CA GLU A 177 -18.57 9.27 -4.52
C GLU A 177 -18.18 8.10 -5.41
N ASN A 178 -16.98 7.55 -5.22
CA ASN A 178 -16.51 6.39 -5.98
C ASN A 178 -17.18 5.12 -5.47
N ASP A 179 -17.44 4.17 -6.38
CA ASP A 179 -17.85 2.84 -5.97
C ASP A 179 -16.77 2.18 -5.10
N ALA A 180 -17.19 1.34 -4.16
CA ALA A 180 -16.25 0.61 -3.33
C ALA A 180 -15.56 -0.46 -4.18
N ASP A 181 -14.24 -0.42 -4.20
CA ASP A 181 -13.38 -1.48 -4.69
C ASP A 181 -12.38 -1.89 -3.60
N GLU A 182 -11.62 -2.95 -3.85
CA GLU A 182 -10.67 -3.51 -2.89
C GLU A 182 -9.65 -2.47 -2.42
N ASN A 183 -9.13 -1.63 -3.32
CA ASN A 183 -8.19 -0.57 -2.97
C ASN A 183 -8.81 0.46 -2.04
N LEU A 184 -10.07 0.83 -2.27
CA LEU A 184 -10.77 1.81 -1.45
C LEU A 184 -11.09 1.25 -0.05
N ILE A 185 -11.43 -0.04 0.04
CA ILE A 185 -11.59 -0.78 1.30
C ILE A 185 -10.27 -0.83 2.07
N MET A 186 -9.19 -1.26 1.42
CA MET A 186 -7.84 -1.29 1.99
C MET A 186 -7.39 0.11 2.46
N SER A 187 -7.69 1.15 1.69
CA SER A 187 -7.37 2.53 2.06
C SER A 187 -8.06 2.95 3.36
N ALA A 188 -9.33 2.57 3.52
CA ALA A 188 -10.07 2.85 4.76
C ALA A 188 -9.53 2.04 5.94
N GLN A 189 -9.07 0.79 5.72
CA GLN A 189 -8.40 -0.01 6.74
C GLN A 189 -7.09 0.63 7.20
N ILE A 190 -6.22 1.04 6.26
CA ILE A 190 -4.95 1.74 6.55
C ILE A 190 -5.20 3.02 7.34
N LEU A 191 -6.31 3.71 7.03
CA LEU A 191 -6.72 4.94 7.70
C LEU A 191 -7.58 4.71 8.96
N GLU A 192 -7.77 3.46 9.38
CA GLU A 192 -8.51 3.06 10.58
C GLU A 192 -9.95 3.60 10.61
N CYS A 193 -10.60 3.69 9.45
CA CYS A 193 -12.02 4.05 9.37
C CYS A 193 -12.87 2.85 9.82
N ASP A 194 -13.95 3.11 10.57
CA ASP A 194 -14.88 2.07 11.01
C ASP A 194 -15.81 1.61 9.87
N CYS A 195 -16.09 2.49 8.90
CA CYS A 195 -16.88 2.17 7.72
C CYS A 195 -16.62 3.13 6.56
N ILE A 196 -17.11 2.74 5.38
CA ILE A 196 -17.11 3.55 4.17
C ILE A 196 -18.55 3.76 3.71
N ILE A 197 -18.91 5.00 3.47
CA ILE A 197 -20.12 5.39 2.76
C ILE A 197 -19.73 5.75 1.34
N THR A 198 -20.22 4.97 0.37
CA THR A 198 -20.08 5.27 -1.06
C THR A 198 -21.40 5.69 -1.66
N GLY A 199 -21.41 6.43 -2.78
CA GLY A 199 -22.66 6.70 -3.49
C GLY A 199 -22.65 7.91 -4.41
N SER A 200 -23.44 7.82 -5.49
CA SER A 200 -23.68 8.93 -6.42
C SER A 200 -25.14 9.37 -6.39
N LYS A 201 -25.34 10.70 -6.50
CA LYS A 201 -26.61 11.44 -6.66
C LYS A 201 -27.72 11.17 -5.63
N ASN A 202 -28.18 9.94 -5.41
CA ASN A 202 -29.27 9.59 -4.46
C ASN A 202 -29.20 8.15 -3.87
N SER A 203 -28.16 7.37 -4.14
CA SER A 203 -28.01 6.02 -3.58
C SER A 203 -26.70 5.89 -2.81
N PHE A 204 -26.79 5.69 -1.50
CA PHE A 204 -25.64 5.39 -0.66
C PHE A 204 -25.45 3.87 -0.54
N LYS A 205 -24.22 3.42 -0.35
CA LYS A 205 -23.84 2.08 0.10
C LYS A 205 -22.95 2.23 1.32
N LEU A 206 -23.11 1.31 2.27
CA LEU A 206 -22.36 1.31 3.52
C LEU A 206 -21.57 0.01 3.55
N PHE A 207 -20.26 0.12 3.65
CA PHE A 207 -19.33 -0.99 3.77
C PHE A 207 -18.69 -0.92 5.15
N LYS A 208 -18.81 -2.00 5.91
CA LYS A 208 -18.15 -2.12 7.22
C LYS A 208 -16.69 -2.43 6.99
N ILE A 209 -15.82 -1.83 7.79
CA ILE A 209 -14.41 -2.18 7.82
C ILE A 209 -14.22 -3.08 9.03
N LEU A 210 -13.81 -4.32 8.77
CA LEU A 210 -13.44 -5.33 9.77
C LEU A 210 -11.97 -5.16 10.14
#